data_AF-A0A2N7VSV0-F1
#
_entry.id   AF-A0A2N7VSV0-F1
#
_cell.length_a   1.000
_cell.length_b   1.000
_cell.length_c   1.000
_cell.angle_alpha   90.00
_cell.angle_beta   90.00
_cell.angle_gamma   90.00
#
_symmetry.space_group_name_H-M   'P 1'
#
loop_
_entity.id
_entity.type
_entity.pdbx_description
1 polymer ?
#
loop_
_entity_poly.entity_id
_entity_poly.type
_entity_poly.pdbx_seq_one_letter_code
_entity_poly.pdbx_strand_id
1 'polypeptide(L)'
;MYRMITYRGFEIHVELSQSAEDLYDVTFQIRDGHNLPVVGERGGRIPLHNGPYTRRWAYLIAEVAGQAAIDVLLGATATDSDRT
;
A
#
# COMPACT_ATOMS: atom_id res chain seq x y z
N MET A 1 -12.54 3.46 -8.36
CA MET A 1 -12.87 4.10 -7.07
C MET A 1 -11.59 4.28 -6.27
N TYR A 2 -11.52 5.25 -5.35
CA TYR A 2 -10.25 5.62 -4.70
C TYR A 2 -10.44 5.92 -3.22
N ARG A 3 -9.41 5.61 -2.41
CA ARG A 3 -9.29 6.01 -1.01
C ARG A 3 -7.83 6.24 -0.66
N MET A 4 -7.56 7.33 0.06
CA MET A 4 -6.26 7.58 0.69
C MET A 4 -6.35 7.25 2.17
N ILE A 5 -5.32 6.61 2.72
CA ILE A 5 -5.19 6.26 4.13
C ILE A 5 -3.82 6.71 4.61
N THR A 6 -3.75 7.45 5.72
CA THR A 6 -2.48 7.83 6.32
C THR A 6 -2.05 6.81 7.36
N TYR A 7 -0.76 6.44 7.35
CA TYR A 7 -0.19 5.53 8.34
C TYR A 7 1.27 5.87 8.59
N ARG A 8 1.64 6.19 9.84
CA ARG A 8 3.01 6.53 10.27
C ARG A 8 3.72 7.59 9.42
N GLY A 9 2.97 8.59 8.95
CA GLY A 9 3.49 9.65 8.10
C GLY A 9 3.65 9.27 6.63
N PHE A 10 3.14 8.10 6.21
CA PHE A 10 2.98 7.67 4.82
C PHE A 10 1.54 7.76 4.35
N GLU A 11 1.36 7.85 3.04
CA GLU A 11 0.07 7.75 2.38
C GLU A 11 -0.07 6.42 1.63
N ILE A 12 -1.12 5.67 1.92
CA ILE A 12 -1.54 4.48 1.18
C ILE A 12 -2.68 4.89 0.24
N HIS A 13 -2.38 4.92 -1.06
CA HIS A 13 -3.30 5.25 -2.14
C HIS A 13 -3.92 3.97 -2.69
N VAL A 14 -5.19 3.72 -2.37
CA VAL A 14 -5.92 2.51 -2.79
C VAL A 14 -6.81 2.83 -3.98
N GLU A 15 -6.66 2.05 -5.06
CA GLU A 15 -7.49 2.12 -6.26
C GLU A 15 -8.24 0.80 -6.46
N LEU A 16 -9.56 0.89 -6.62
CA LEU A 16 -10.44 -0.23 -6.93
C LEU A 16 -10.92 -0.12 -8.39
N SER A 17 -10.76 -1.21 -9.14
CA SER A 17 -11.34 -1.37 -10.48
C SER A 17 -12.46 -2.40 -10.42
N GLN A 18 -13.64 -2.06 -10.94
CA GLN A 18 -14.77 -3.00 -10.93
C GLN A 18 -14.54 -4.08 -11.99
N SER A 19 -14.62 -5.35 -11.59
CA SER A 19 -14.45 -6.50 -12.49
C SER A 19 -15.74 -7.30 -12.70
N ALA A 20 -16.66 -7.27 -11.73
CA ALA A 20 -18.03 -7.79 -11.88
C ALA A 20 -19.00 -7.00 -10.98
N GLU A 21 -20.28 -7.38 -10.96
CA GLU A 21 -21.27 -6.77 -10.06
C GLU A 21 -20.81 -6.93 -8.60
N ASP A 22 -20.67 -5.79 -7.91
CA ASP A 22 -20.16 -5.67 -6.54
C ASP A 22 -18.79 -6.29 -6.24
N LEU A 23 -18.00 -6.64 -7.26
CA LEU A 23 -16.67 -7.22 -7.14
C LEU A 23 -15.60 -6.33 -7.79
N TYR A 24 -14.47 -6.18 -7.10
CA TYR A 24 -13.42 -5.24 -7.45
C TYR A 24 -12.03 -5.87 -7.36
N ASP A 25 -11.23 -5.62 -8.40
CA ASP A 25 -9.78 -5.76 -8.33
C ASP A 25 -9.18 -4.56 -7.58
N VAL A 26 -8.07 -4.81 -6.88
CA VAL A 26 -7.52 -3.85 -5.94
C VAL A 26 -6.05 -3.63 -6.22
N THR A 27 -5.65 -2.37 -6.27
CA THR A 27 -4.24 -1.97 -6.28
C THR A 27 -4.00 -0.94 -5.19
N PHE A 28 -2.78 -0.90 -4.66
CA PHE A 28 -2.37 0.18 -3.76
C PHE A 28 -0.98 0.71 -4.11
N GLN A 29 -0.71 1.94 -3.70
CA GLN A 29 0.58 2.60 -3.86
C GLN A 29 0.92 3.31 -2.55
N ILE A 30 2.17 3.26 -2.11
CA ILE A 30 2.64 4.02 -0.95
C ILE A 30 3.34 5.28 -1.45
N ARG A 31 2.97 6.44 -0.91
CA ARG A 31 3.57 7.75 -1.20
C ARG A 31 4.00 8.45 0.09
N ASP A 32 4.89 9.41 -0.09
CA ASP A 32 5.31 10.42 0.87
C ASP A 32 5.48 9.92 2.30
N GLY A 33 6.69 9.49 2.64
CA GLY A 33 7.23 9.57 3.99
C GLY A 33 8.57 10.28 3.84
N HIS A 34 8.73 11.47 4.43
CA HIS A 34 9.89 12.35 4.26
C HIS A 34 11.20 11.57 4.08
N ASN A 35 11.75 11.56 2.86
CA ASN A 35 13.01 10.93 2.45
C ASN A 35 13.10 9.39 2.47
N LEU A 36 12.34 8.70 1.61
CA LEU A 36 12.72 7.35 1.17
C LEU A 36 13.36 7.39 -0.23
N PRO A 37 14.70 7.45 -0.34
CA PRO A 37 15.39 7.20 -1.61
C PRO A 37 15.14 5.76 -2.11
N VAL A 38 14.69 4.86 -1.22
CA VAL A 38 14.42 3.44 -1.53
C VAL A 38 13.09 3.24 -2.29
N VAL A 39 12.19 4.22 -2.32
CA VAL A 39 10.96 4.17 -3.13
C VAL A 39 11.16 4.89 -4.49
N GLY A 40 12.40 5.27 -4.81
CA GLY A 40 12.78 5.98 -6.05
C GLY A 40 12.72 5.18 -7.35
N GLU A 41 12.50 3.86 -7.30
CA GLU A 41 12.28 3.03 -8.52
C GLU A 41 11.05 2.11 -8.41
N ARG A 42 10.38 2.08 -7.25
CA ARG A 42 9.29 1.13 -6.92
C ARG A 42 7.96 1.77 -6.52
N GLY A 43 7.74 3.05 -6.83
CA GLY A 43 6.44 3.71 -6.74
C GLY A 43 5.36 3.12 -7.68
N GLY A 44 5.51 1.88 -8.14
CA GLY A 44 4.53 1.18 -8.95
C GLY A 44 3.29 0.82 -8.13
N ARG A 45 2.13 0.84 -8.77
CA ARG A 45 0.90 0.30 -8.21
C ARG A 45 1.10 -1.20 -7.94
N ILE A 46 0.84 -1.64 -6.72
CA ILE A 46 0.94 -3.03 -6.29
C ILE A 46 -0.45 -3.66 -6.39
N PRO A 47 -0.67 -4.63 -7.30
CA PRO A 47 -1.92 -5.37 -7.34
C PRO A 47 -2.03 -6.32 -6.16
N LEU A 48 -3.22 -6.40 -5.56
CA LEU A 48 -3.54 -7.45 -4.60
C LEU A 48 -4.12 -8.65 -5.33
N HIS A 49 -3.52 -9.81 -5.11
CA HIS A 49 -3.96 -11.06 -5.70
C HIS A 49 -5.08 -11.72 -4.87
N ASN A 50 -5.65 -12.81 -5.39
CA ASN A 50 -6.75 -13.59 -4.78
C ASN A 50 -8.10 -12.86 -4.67
N GLY A 51 -8.29 -11.79 -5.47
CA GLY A 51 -9.58 -11.16 -5.70
C GLY A 51 -10.37 -11.81 -6.85
N PRO A 52 -11.44 -11.14 -7.33
CA PRO A 52 -11.89 -9.82 -6.90
C PRO A 52 -12.66 -9.85 -5.56
N TYR A 53 -12.70 -8.71 -4.87
CA TYR A 53 -13.28 -8.59 -3.53
C TYR A 53 -14.54 -7.72 -3.55
N THR A 54 -15.43 -7.91 -2.58
CA THR A 54 -16.48 -6.90 -2.32
C THR A 54 -15.86 -5.59 -1.86
N ARG A 55 -16.52 -4.45 -2.14
CA ARG A 55 -15.95 -3.11 -1.89
C ARG A 55 -15.37 -2.92 -0.48
N ARG A 56 -16.08 -3.39 0.55
CA ARG A 56 -15.62 -3.25 1.95
C ARG A 56 -14.37 -4.08 2.23
N TRP A 57 -14.32 -5.31 1.72
CA TRP A 57 -13.16 -6.18 1.84
C TRP A 57 -11.96 -5.67 1.04
N ALA A 58 -12.21 -5.14 -0.16
CA ALA A 58 -11.19 -4.55 -1.01
C ALA A 58 -10.42 -3.44 -0.29
N TYR A 59 -11.13 -2.49 0.34
CA TYR A 59 -10.48 -1.44 1.11
C TYR A 59 -9.78 -1.95 2.37
N LEU A 60 -10.39 -2.89 3.10
CA LEU A 60 -9.79 -3.44 4.33
C LEU A 60 -8.47 -4.16 4.05
N ILE A 61 -8.44 -5.04 3.06
CA ILE A 61 -7.23 -5.81 2.73
C ILE A 61 -6.12 -4.88 2.22
N ALA A 62 -6.46 -3.86 1.41
CA ALA A 62 -5.49 -2.88 0.95
C ALA A 62 -4.88 -2.05 2.08
N GLU A 63 -5.70 -1.65 3.06
CA GLU A 63 -5.22 -0.95 4.24
C GLU A 63 -4.24 -1.81 5.04
N VAL A 64 -4.63 -3.06 5.36
CA VAL A 64 -3.78 -3.99 6.12
C VAL A 64 -2.48 -4.30 5.38
N ALA A 65 -2.54 -4.56 4.08
CA ALA A 65 -1.36 -4.84 3.26
C ALA A 65 -0.42 -3.62 3.16
N GLY A 66 -0.98 -2.42 2.97
CA GLY A 66 -0.20 -1.19 2.91
C GLY A 66 0.48 -0.87 4.25
N GLN A 67 -0.22 -1.04 5.37
CA GLN A 67 0.35 -0.85 6.71
C GLN A 67 1.50 -1.84 6.98
N ALA A 68 1.29 -3.12 6.68
CA ALA A 68 2.32 -4.15 6.84
C ALA A 68 3.56 -3.86 5.97
N ALA A 69 3.37 -3.41 4.73
CA ALA A 69 4.46 -3.01 3.85
C ALA A 69 5.26 -1.82 4.42
N ILE A 70 4.58 -0.81 4.98
CA ILE A 70 5.22 0.32 5.65
C ILE A 70 6.00 -0.13 6.89
N ASP A 71 5.44 -1.03 7.70
CA ASP A 71 6.13 -1.54 8.90
C ASP A 71 7.42 -2.29 8.53
N VAL A 72 7.41 -3.07 7.43
CA VAL A 72 8.63 -3.72 6.89
C VAL A 72 9.64 -2.67 6.39
N LEU A 73 9.19 -1.64 5.67
CA LEU A 73 10.07 -0.56 5.19
C LEU A 73 10.76 0.15 6.36
N LEU A 74 10.02 0.50 7.41
CA LEU A 74 10.56 1.15 8.59
C LEU A 74 11.52 0.25 9.37
N GLY A 75 11.19 -1.04 9.53
CA GLY A 75 12.08 -2.03 10.14
C GLY A 75 13.40 -2.22 9.39
N ALA A 76 13.36 -2.22 8.04
CA ALA A 76 14.56 -2.28 7.22
C ALA A 76 15.43 -1.03 7.39
N THR A 77 14.85 0.17 7.41
CA THR A 77 15.61 1.42 7.60
C THR A 77 16.28 1.53 8.96
N ALA A 78 15.67 1.00 10.02
CA ALA A 78 16.28 0.99 11.36
C ALA A 78 17.53 0.10 11.43
N THR A 79 17.55 -1.00 10.68
CA THR A 79 18.67 -1.96 10.68
C THR A 79 19.87 -1.46 9.87
N ASP A 80 19.63 -0.73 8.77
CA ASP A 80 20.72 -0.15 7.96
C ASP A 80 21.42 1.02 8.67
N SER A 81 20.74 1.73 9.57
CA SER A 81 21.32 2.87 10.30
C SER A 81 22.25 2.47 11.46
N ASP A 82 22.22 1.21 11.90
CA ASP A 82 23.08 0.66 12.98
C ASP A 82 24.42 0.09 12.44
N ARG A 83 24.66 0.22 11.13
CA ARG A 83 25.81 -0.38 10.42
C ARG A 83 26.88 0.63 9.97
N THR A 84 26.85 1.86 10.47
CA THR A 84 27.81 2.96 10.18
C THR A 84 28.26 3.63 11.46
#